data_AF-A0A2N5TW44-F1
#
_entry.id   AF-A0A2N5TW44-F1
#
_cell.length_a   1.000
_cell.length_b   1.000
_cell.length_c   1.000
_cell.angle_alpha   90.00
_cell.angle_beta   90.00
_cell.angle_gamma   90.00
#
_symmetry.space_group_name_H-M   'P 1'
#
loop_
_entity.id
_entity.type
_entity.pdbx_description
1 polymer ?
#
loop_
_entity_poly.entity_id
_entity_poly.type
_entity_poly.pdbx_seq_one_letter_code
_entity_poly.pdbx_strand_id
1 'polypeptide(L)' 'MSFIAVYPLGGFSMYLMPKTAAPVCPPCQSDVLPSVFEDDDEDEFQHASLLEKKLSLDY' A
#
# COMPACT_ATOMS: atom_id res chain seq x y z
N MET A 1 -7.42 30.63 9.70
CA MET A 1 -7.33 31.34 8.40
C MET A 1 -5.87 31.33 7.99
N SER A 2 -5.48 30.48 7.05
CA SER A 2 -4.13 30.48 6.47
C SER A 2 -4.06 31.56 5.39
N PHE A 3 -2.99 32.38 5.41
CA PHE A 3 -2.71 33.36 4.37
C PHE A 3 -1.82 32.70 3.31
N ILE A 4 -2.34 32.49 2.11
CA ILE A 4 -1.56 32.02 0.96
C ILE A 4 -1.09 33.25 0.18
N ALA A 5 0.23 33.43 0.13
CA ALA A 5 0.84 34.43 -0.73
C ALA A 5 0.85 33.93 -2.18
N VAL A 6 0.20 34.70 -3.07
CA VAL A 6 0.15 34.44 -4.51
C VAL A 6 1.03 35.45 -5.21
N TYR A 7 1.98 34.96 -6.01
CA TYR A 7 2.97 35.77 -6.71
C TYR A 7 2.70 35.73 -8.22
N PRO A 8 2.74 36.88 -8.92
CA PRO A 8 2.65 36.92 -10.37
C PRO A 8 3.96 36.46 -11.01
N LEU A 9 3.86 35.57 -12.00
CA LEU A 9 4.99 35.07 -12.79
C LEU A 9 4.57 34.97 -14.26
N GLY A 10 4.94 35.97 -15.08
CA GLY A 10 4.73 35.91 -16.54
C GLY A 10 3.29 35.68 -17.00
N GLY A 11 2.28 36.14 -16.26
CA GLY A 11 0.86 35.91 -16.55
C GLY A 11 0.23 34.72 -15.83
N PHE A 12 1.03 33.96 -15.06
CA PHE A 12 0.56 32.88 -14.20
C PHE A 12 0.62 33.29 -12.73
N SER A 13 -0.25 32.72 -11.91
CA SER A 13 -0.22 32.88 -10.46
C SER A 13 0.47 31.69 -9.81
N MET A 14 1.54 31.94 -9.06
CA MET A 14 2.23 30.90 -8.30
C MET A 14 1.95 31.07 -6.81
N TYR A 15 1.56 29.99 -6.13
CA TYR A 15 1.54 29.95 -4.67
C TYR A 15 2.80 29.25 -4.16
N LEU A 16 3.45 29.85 -3.18
CA LEU A 16 4.58 29.21 -2.52
C LEU A 16 4.06 28.43 -1.33
N MET A 17 4.31 27.13 -1.32
CA MET A 17 4.07 26.32 -0.14
C MET A 17 5.06 26.73 0.95
N PRO A 18 4.58 27.13 2.14
CA PRO A 18 5.47 27.46 3.25
C PRO A 18 6.39 26.27 3.55
N LYS A 19 7.67 26.56 3.76
CA LYS A 19 8.63 25.53 4.16
C LYS A 19 8.36 25.16 5.62
N THR A 20 7.43 24.22 5.83
CA THR A 20 7.12 23.64 7.14
C THR A 20 7.82 22.31 7.30
N ALA A 21 8.05 21.89 8.55
CA ALA A 21 8.43 20.51 8.82
C ALA A 21 7.37 19.57 8.22
N ALA A 22 7.80 18.42 7.72
CA ALA A 22 6.86 17.39 7.30
C ALA A 22 5.94 17.05 8.50
N PRO A 23 4.63 16.94 8.28
CA PRO A 23 3.73 16.49 9.34
C PRO A 23 4.18 15.10 9.82
N VAL A 24 3.90 14.78 11.08
CA VAL A 24 4.18 13.45 11.62
C VAL A 24 3.40 12.44 10.78
N CYS A 25 4.12 11.52 10.13
CA CYS A 25 3.49 10.43 9.42
C CYS A 25 2.73 9.57 10.43
N PRO A 26 1.43 9.28 10.22
CA PRO A 26 0.78 8.26 11.01
C PRO A 26 1.51 6.93 10.83
N PRO A 27 1.37 5.99 11.79
CA PRO A 27 1.91 4.64 11.62
C PRO A 27 1.45 4.06 10.28
N CYS A 28 2.37 3.47 9.54
CA CYS A 28 2.01 2.69 8.35
C CYS A 28 0.99 1.63 8.76
N GLN A 29 -0.02 1.41 7.90
CA GLN A 29 -0.92 0.27 8.08
C GLN A 29 -0.13 -1.04 7.98
N SER A 30 -0.76 -2.16 8.37
CA SER A 30 -0.15 -3.49 8.34
C SER A 30 0.53 -3.76 6.99
N ASP A 31 1.74 -4.35 7.03
CA ASP A 31 2.43 -4.84 5.81
C ASP A 31 1.60 -5.87 5.03
N VAL A 32 0.61 -6.46 5.69
CA VAL A 32 -0.38 -7.34 5.09
C VAL A 32 -1.54 -6.48 4.57
N LEU A 33 -1.64 -6.38 3.25
CA LEU A 33 -2.83 -5.87 2.58
C LEU A 33 -3.93 -6.95 2.65
N PRO A 34 -5.18 -6.57 2.95
CA PRO A 34 -6.29 -7.53 2.88
C PRO A 34 -6.37 -8.10 1.45
N SER A 35 -6.65 -9.41 1.36
CA SER A 35 -6.91 -10.05 0.06
C SER A 35 -8.07 -9.32 -0.61
N VAL A 36 -7.83 -8.78 -1.81
CA VAL A 36 -8.85 -8.13 -2.65
C VAL A 36 -9.51 -9.13 -3.60
N PHE A 37 -8.97 -10.34 -3.67
CA PHE A 37 -9.51 -11.42 -4.48
C PHE A 37 -10.62 -12.11 -3.69
N GLU A 38 -11.65 -12.55 -4.41
CA GLU A 38 -12.63 -13.47 -3.84
C GLU A 38 -11.86 -14.68 -3.33
N ASP A 39 -12.02 -15.01 -2.05
CA ASP A 39 -11.62 -16.31 -1.52
C ASP A 39 -12.55 -17.31 -2.22
N ASP A 40 -12.13 -17.74 -3.40
CA ASP A 40 -12.77 -18.83 -4.11
C ASP A 40 -12.53 -20.07 -3.25
N ASP A 41 -13.50 -20.37 -2.39
CA ASP A 41 -13.63 -21.64 -1.69
C ASP A 41 -13.89 -22.75 -2.73
N GLU A 42 -12.95 -22.95 -3.65
CA GLU A 42 -12.84 -24.12 -4.53
C GLU A 42 -11.48 -24.79 -4.25
N ASP A 43 -11.42 -25.49 -3.11
CA ASP A 43 -10.85 -26.84 -2.96
C ASP A 43 -9.60 -27.25 -3.80
N GLU A 44 -8.61 -26.40 -4.09
CA GLU A 44 -7.43 -26.89 -4.85
C GLU A 44 -6.03 -26.40 -4.42
N PHE A 45 -5.90 -25.60 -3.35
CA PHE A 45 -4.56 -25.15 -2.88
C PHE A 45 -4.02 -25.85 -1.62
N GLN A 46 -4.71 -26.87 -1.09
CA GLN A 46 -4.17 -27.73 -0.03
C GLN A 46 -3.42 -28.96 -0.56
N HIS A 47 -3.34 -29.16 -1.88
CA HIS A 47 -2.74 -30.36 -2.46
C HIS A 47 -1.23 -30.24 -2.73
N ALA A 48 -0.68 -29.02 -2.87
CA ALA A 48 0.75 -28.83 -3.13
C ALA A 48 1.64 -29.19 -1.92
N SER A 49 1.22 -28.84 -0.70
CA SER A 49 1.95 -29.18 0.53
C SER A 49 1.87 -30.65 0.93
N LEU A 50 0.80 -31.35 0.54
CA LEU A 50 0.58 -32.76 0.90
C LEU A 50 1.24 -33.73 -0.08
N LEU A 51 1.46 -33.32 -1.34
CA LEU A 51 2.16 -34.13 -2.36
C LEU A 51 3.64 -34.33 -2.03
N GLU A 52 4.34 -33.28 -1.55
CA GLU A 52 5.75 -33.40 -1.13
C GLU A 52 5.92 -34.31 0.09
N LYS A 53 4.95 -34.26 1.03
CA LYS A 53 4.96 -35.12 2.22
C LYS A 53 4.63 -36.58 1.90
N LYS A 54 3.80 -36.86 0.89
CA LYS A 54 3.52 -38.23 0.45
C LYS A 54 4.69 -38.84 -0.32
N LEU A 55 5.34 -38.09 -1.22
CA LEU A 55 6.51 -38.62 -1.96
C LEU A 55 7.69 -38.98 -1.05
N SER A 56 7.83 -38.32 0.10
CA SER A 56 8.87 -38.62 1.10
C SER A 56 8.56 -39.83 1.99
N LEU A 57 7.32 -40.34 1.98
CA LEU A 57 6.87 -41.44 2.84
C LEU A 57 6.87 -42.79 2.12
N ASP A 58 6.98 -42.77 0.78
CA ASP A 58 7.01 -43.93 -0.09
C ASP A 58 8.45 -44.34 -0.52
N TYR A 59 9.50 -43.87 0.18
CA TYR A 59 10.89 -44.33 0.04
C TYR A 59 11.51 -44.72 1.39
#